data_AF-A0A7X6P2Y9-F1
#
_entry.id   AF-A0A7X6P2Y9-F1
#
_cell.length_a   1.000
_cell.length_b   1.000
_cell.length_c   1.000
_cell.angle_alpha   90.00
_cell.angle_beta   90.00
_cell.angle_gamma   90.00
#
_symmetry.space_group_name_H-M   'P 1'
#
loop_
_entity.id
_entity.type
_entity.pdbx_description
1 polymer ?
#
loop_
_entity_poly.entity_id
_entity_poly.type
_entity_poly.pdbx_seq_one_letter_code
_entity_poly.pdbx_strand_id
1 'polypeptide(L)'
;RAVIGEPDRPPARAGISIGDTLAAIFACVGTLVALHARERTGRGQIVDSALYEAVLGVMESLIPEYTIAGYVRPRTGSILPNVAPANAYPTADGEHLISGNQDTVWRRLAEAMGRPELGTDERFATHNARGQHQSELDALIGEWTATLTSAELEATLNEHAVPNGKIYTAPDMLADAHFKAREAIVTLIHPMLGEFPMQNVVPKLSDTPGEVRWVGPALGEHTDEVLRELLDKTSEDLAALRTAGII
;
A
#
# COMPACT_ATOMS: atom_id res chain seq x y z
N ARG A 1 -6.36 -11.24 9.00
CA ARG A 1 -6.99 -12.14 7.99
C ARG A 1 -8.50 -12.22 8.12
N ALA A 2 -9.07 -12.26 9.33
CA ALA A 2 -10.52 -12.40 9.53
C ALA A 2 -11.40 -11.33 8.86
N VAL A 3 -10.81 -10.21 8.42
CA VAL A 3 -11.49 -9.03 7.85
C VAL A 3 -11.30 -8.85 6.34
N ILE A 4 -10.56 -9.74 5.65
CA ILE A 4 -10.27 -9.60 4.21
C ILE A 4 -11.10 -10.59 3.38
N GLY A 5 -11.76 -10.08 2.34
CA GLY A 5 -12.53 -10.85 1.36
C GLY A 5 -14.04 -10.71 1.54
N GLU A 6 -14.79 -11.53 0.82
CA GLU A 6 -16.26 -11.51 0.87
C GLU A 6 -16.82 -12.16 2.15
N PRO A 7 -17.99 -11.69 2.65
CA PRO A 7 -18.63 -12.25 3.83
C PRO A 7 -18.97 -13.75 3.71
N ASP A 8 -19.41 -14.17 2.52
CA ASP A 8 -19.91 -15.51 2.20
C ASP A 8 -18.81 -16.51 1.79
N ARG A 9 -17.55 -16.06 1.73
CA ARG A 9 -16.39 -16.87 1.35
C ARG A 9 -15.40 -17.06 2.50
N PRO A 10 -14.54 -18.09 2.45
CA PRO A 10 -13.41 -18.21 3.37
C PRO A 10 -12.51 -16.95 3.34
N PRO A 11 -11.84 -16.59 4.45
CA PRO A 11 -10.95 -15.44 4.49
C PRO A 11 -9.89 -15.44 3.39
N ALA A 12 -9.77 -14.32 2.69
CA ALA A 12 -8.80 -14.17 1.61
C ALA A 12 -7.42 -13.71 2.13
N ARG A 13 -6.39 -13.94 1.32
CA ARG A 13 -5.08 -13.30 1.47
C ARG A 13 -5.01 -12.08 0.56
N ALA A 14 -4.25 -11.05 0.95
CA ALA A 14 -4.07 -9.82 0.19
C ALA A 14 -3.29 -9.97 -1.14
N GLY A 15 -2.89 -11.20 -1.52
CA GLY A 15 -2.09 -11.45 -2.72
C GLY A 15 -0.60 -11.09 -2.62
N ILE A 16 -0.17 -10.44 -1.53
CA ILE A 16 1.22 -10.05 -1.26
C ILE A 16 1.65 -10.39 0.18
N SER A 17 2.97 -10.40 0.42
CA SER A 17 3.56 -10.59 1.75
C SER A 17 3.51 -9.33 2.61
N ILE A 18 2.30 -8.81 2.86
CA ILE A 18 2.13 -7.54 3.59
C ILE A 18 2.72 -7.56 5.00
N GLY A 19 2.64 -8.70 5.70
CA GLY A 19 3.23 -8.85 7.04
C GLY A 19 4.74 -8.66 7.02
N ASP A 20 5.42 -9.31 6.05
CA ASP A 20 6.88 -9.23 5.90
C ASP A 20 7.32 -7.79 5.64
N THR A 21 6.63 -7.09 4.73
CA THR A 21 6.90 -5.69 4.42
C THR A 21 6.67 -4.79 5.63
N LEU A 22 5.56 -4.95 6.36
CA LEU A 22 5.27 -4.14 7.55
C LEU A 22 6.31 -4.35 8.64
N ALA A 23 6.70 -5.60 8.93
CA ALA A 23 7.72 -5.87 9.94
C ALA A 23 9.09 -5.30 9.56
N ALA A 24 9.46 -5.36 8.28
CA ALA A 24 10.68 -4.72 7.78
C ALA A 24 10.62 -3.20 7.93
N ILE A 25 9.48 -2.56 7.65
CA ILE A 25 9.28 -1.11 7.84
C ILE A 25 9.37 -0.74 9.33
N PHE A 26 8.69 -1.45 10.23
CA PHE A 26 8.79 -1.18 11.67
C PHE A 26 10.20 -1.42 12.21
N ALA A 27 10.91 -2.46 11.73
CA ALA A 27 12.32 -2.69 12.08
C ALA A 27 13.23 -1.56 11.58
N CYS A 28 13.00 -1.07 10.36
CA CYS A 28 13.71 0.08 9.81
C CYS A 28 13.48 1.34 10.65
N VAL A 29 12.23 1.69 10.95
CA VAL A 29 11.88 2.83 11.81
C VAL A 29 12.50 2.69 13.20
N GLY A 30 12.40 1.51 13.83
CA GLY A 30 13.04 1.23 15.12
C GLY A 30 14.55 1.40 15.08
N THR A 31 15.19 0.99 13.98
CA THR A 31 16.64 1.15 13.77
C THR A 31 17.01 2.63 13.63
N LEU A 32 16.26 3.41 12.86
CA LEU A 32 16.47 4.86 12.73
C LEU A 32 16.32 5.57 14.09
N VAL A 33 15.32 5.20 14.88
CA VAL A 33 15.12 5.72 16.25
C VAL A 33 16.29 5.32 17.17
N ALA A 34 16.75 4.07 17.11
CA ALA A 34 17.89 3.59 17.89
C ALA A 34 19.20 4.31 17.52
N LEU A 35 19.43 4.57 16.23
CA LEU A 35 20.57 5.36 15.76
C LEU A 35 20.52 6.79 16.29
N HIS A 36 19.35 7.43 16.24
CA HIS A 36 19.17 8.76 16.80
C HIS A 36 19.36 8.80 18.33
N ALA A 37 18.85 7.79 19.05
CA ALA A 37 19.05 7.66 20.50
C ALA A 37 20.54 7.48 20.85
N ARG A 38 21.29 6.74 20.04
CA ARG A 38 22.74 6.53 20.21
C ARG A 38 23.52 7.84 20.15
N GLU A 39 23.13 8.81 19.32
CA GLU A 39 23.81 10.12 19.25
C GLU A 39 23.80 10.86 20.59
N ARG A 40 22.76 10.63 21.41
CA ARG A 40 22.59 11.27 22.72
C ARG A 40 23.13 10.42 23.87
N THR A 41 23.07 9.10 23.74
CA THR A 41 23.36 8.17 24.84
C THR A 41 24.71 7.46 24.71
N GLY A 42 25.32 7.47 23.52
CA GLY A 42 26.51 6.69 23.20
C GLY A 42 26.29 5.17 23.15
N ARG A 43 25.04 4.70 23.28
CA ARG A 43 24.72 3.27 23.40
C ARG A 43 23.75 2.82 22.32
N GLY A 44 24.00 1.62 21.77
CA GLY A 44 23.04 0.92 20.93
C GLY A 44 21.96 0.20 21.77
N GLN A 45 20.96 -0.34 21.08
CA GLN A 45 19.87 -1.13 21.67
C GLN A 45 19.38 -2.19 20.68
N ILE A 46 18.69 -3.20 21.20
CA ILE A 46 18.02 -4.22 20.38
C ILE A 46 16.72 -3.63 19.84
N VAL A 47 16.47 -3.84 18.55
CA VAL A 47 15.19 -3.56 17.90
C VAL A 47 14.55 -4.91 17.60
N ASP A 48 13.50 -5.25 18.33
CA ASP A 48 12.69 -6.45 18.10
C ASP A 48 11.45 -6.05 17.30
N SER A 49 11.16 -6.80 16.23
CA SER A 49 10.06 -6.52 15.31
C SER A 49 9.40 -7.83 14.89
N ALA A 50 8.21 -8.09 15.41
CA ALA A 50 7.45 -9.30 15.13
C ALA A 50 6.40 -9.07 14.03
N LEU A 51 6.28 -10.02 13.09
CA LEU A 51 5.31 -9.98 11.98
C LEU A 51 3.86 -9.76 12.46
N TYR A 52 3.47 -10.43 13.54
CA TYR A 52 2.09 -10.35 14.01
C TYR A 52 1.79 -9.00 14.68
N GLU A 53 2.77 -8.39 15.36
CA GLU A 53 2.65 -7.07 15.98
C GLU A 53 2.65 -5.96 14.92
N ALA A 54 3.47 -6.11 13.89
CA ALA A 54 3.47 -5.22 12.73
C ALA A 54 2.11 -5.18 12.04
N VAL A 55 1.48 -6.34 11.84
CA VAL A 55 0.12 -6.41 11.31
C VAL A 55 -0.88 -5.81 12.31
N LEU A 56 -0.81 -6.19 13.60
CA LEU A 56 -1.68 -5.67 14.66
C LEU A 56 -1.68 -4.13 14.70
N GLY A 57 -0.51 -3.51 14.58
CA GLY A 57 -0.33 -2.06 14.63
C GLY A 57 -1.07 -1.28 13.54
N VAL A 58 -1.52 -1.94 12.47
CA VAL A 58 -2.28 -1.33 11.36
C VAL A 58 -3.70 -1.88 11.23
N MET A 59 -4.21 -2.63 12.22
CA MET A 59 -5.58 -3.16 12.21
C MET A 59 -6.64 -2.16 12.70
N GLU A 60 -6.35 -0.87 12.69
CA GLU A 60 -7.27 0.21 13.07
C GLU A 60 -7.93 -0.01 14.45
N SER A 61 -9.24 0.24 14.57
CA SER A 61 -10.05 0.12 15.78
C SER A 61 -10.54 -1.30 16.07
N LEU A 62 -10.01 -2.34 15.43
CA LEU A 62 -10.54 -3.71 15.55
C LEU A 62 -10.63 -4.21 17.01
N ILE A 63 -9.64 -3.87 17.84
CA ILE A 63 -9.64 -4.25 19.27
C ILE A 63 -10.67 -3.44 20.06
N PRO A 64 -10.66 -2.07 20.04
CA PRO A 64 -11.72 -1.27 20.68
C PRO A 64 -13.15 -1.60 20.23
N GLU A 65 -13.37 -1.91 18.95
CA GLU A 65 -14.69 -2.32 18.45
C GLU A 65 -15.26 -3.50 19.21
N TYR A 66 -14.42 -4.52 19.47
CA TYR A 66 -14.85 -5.67 20.23
C TYR A 66 -14.93 -5.36 21.73
N THR A 67 -13.89 -4.76 22.32
CA THR A 67 -13.78 -4.62 23.78
C THR A 67 -14.67 -3.53 24.37
N ILE A 68 -15.00 -2.49 23.59
CA ILE A 68 -15.83 -1.36 24.03
C ILE A 68 -17.24 -1.46 23.45
N ALA A 69 -17.39 -1.76 22.15
CA ALA A 69 -18.68 -1.75 21.47
C ALA A 69 -19.31 -3.16 21.32
N GLY A 70 -18.61 -4.23 21.69
CA GLY A 70 -19.09 -5.61 21.50
C GLY A 70 -19.22 -6.03 20.04
N TYR A 71 -18.65 -5.25 19.12
CA TYR A 71 -18.78 -5.46 17.68
C TYR A 71 -17.62 -6.29 17.15
N VAL A 72 -17.95 -7.40 16.48
CA VAL A 72 -16.95 -8.24 15.79
C VAL A 72 -16.99 -7.89 14.31
N ARG A 73 -15.96 -7.17 13.84
CA ARG A 73 -15.86 -6.73 12.44
C ARG A 73 -15.87 -7.94 11.48
N PRO A 74 -16.84 -8.04 10.56
CA PRO A 74 -16.90 -9.10 9.58
C PRO A 74 -15.99 -8.79 8.38
N ARG A 75 -15.90 -9.75 7.46
CA ARG A 75 -15.47 -9.51 6.08
C ARG A 75 -16.55 -8.76 5.33
N THR A 76 -16.16 -7.82 4.47
CA THR A 76 -17.09 -6.89 3.83
C THR A 76 -16.82 -6.70 2.33
N GLY A 77 -15.92 -7.49 1.74
CA GLY A 77 -15.49 -7.27 0.36
C GLY A 77 -14.76 -5.94 0.22
N SER A 78 -15.18 -5.11 -0.73
CA SER A 78 -14.61 -3.80 -1.04
C SER A 78 -15.21 -2.63 -0.24
N ILE A 79 -16.30 -2.83 0.50
CA ILE A 79 -16.90 -1.74 1.29
C ILE A 79 -16.22 -1.56 2.65
N LEU A 80 -16.21 -0.31 3.11
CA LEU A 80 -16.02 0.03 4.50
C LEU A 80 -17.39 0.28 5.16
N PRO A 81 -17.84 -0.57 6.11
CA PRO A 81 -19.15 -0.41 6.74
C PRO A 81 -19.35 0.98 7.36
N ASN A 82 -20.49 1.60 7.07
CA ASN A 82 -20.86 2.95 7.50
C ASN A 82 -19.99 4.09 6.95
N VAL A 83 -19.00 3.80 6.10
CA VAL A 83 -18.15 4.80 5.46
C VAL A 83 -18.52 4.85 3.99
N ALA A 84 -19.51 5.66 3.64
CA ALA A 84 -20.09 5.69 2.30
C ALA A 84 -20.16 7.10 1.69
N PRO A 85 -19.91 7.23 0.38
CA PRO A 85 -19.42 6.20 -0.54
C PRO A 85 -17.90 5.98 -0.41
N ALA A 86 -17.48 4.72 -0.33
CA ALA A 86 -16.09 4.28 -0.39
C ALA A 86 -16.06 2.81 -0.82
N ASN A 87 -16.00 2.56 -2.14
CA ASN A 87 -16.15 1.22 -2.70
C ASN A 87 -15.50 1.10 -4.10
N ALA A 88 -15.35 -0.14 -4.57
CA ALA A 88 -15.17 -0.47 -5.97
C ALA A 88 -16.55 -0.56 -6.64
N TYR A 89 -16.76 0.20 -7.72
CA TYR A 89 -17.99 0.20 -8.49
C TYR A 89 -17.75 -0.35 -9.90
N PRO A 90 -18.73 -1.04 -10.49
CA PRO A 90 -18.62 -1.52 -11.87
C PRO A 90 -18.61 -0.34 -12.86
N THR A 91 -17.87 -0.49 -13.94
CA THR A 91 -17.87 0.38 -15.12
C THR A 91 -18.24 -0.43 -16.36
N ALA A 92 -18.45 0.23 -17.49
CA ALA A 92 -18.78 -0.44 -18.76
C ALA A 92 -17.70 -1.43 -19.25
N ASP A 93 -16.47 -1.28 -18.75
CA ASP A 93 -15.27 -2.02 -19.16
C ASP A 93 -14.48 -2.63 -17.98
N GLY A 94 -15.02 -2.61 -16.76
CA GLY A 94 -14.33 -3.13 -15.58
C GLY A 94 -14.86 -2.58 -14.26
N GLU A 95 -13.96 -2.10 -13.41
CA GLU A 95 -14.24 -1.60 -12.06
C GLU A 95 -13.41 -0.35 -11.78
N HIS A 96 -13.91 0.53 -10.90
CA HIS A 96 -13.22 1.76 -10.50
C HIS A 96 -13.49 2.08 -9.02
N LEU A 97 -12.45 2.50 -8.29
CA LEU A 97 -12.58 2.88 -6.88
C LEU A 97 -13.03 4.34 -6.77
N ILE A 98 -14.04 4.60 -5.94
CA ILE A 98 -14.48 5.96 -5.61
C ILE A 98 -14.44 6.11 -4.10
N SER A 99 -13.89 7.22 -3.61
CA SER A 99 -13.89 7.60 -2.21
C SER A 99 -14.47 9.00 -2.04
N GLY A 100 -15.68 9.07 -1.51
CA GLY A 100 -16.47 10.31 -1.39
C GLY A 100 -17.18 10.46 -0.06
N ASN A 101 -16.76 9.72 0.98
CA ASN A 101 -17.50 9.59 2.24
C ASN A 101 -17.60 10.87 3.08
N GLN A 102 -16.84 11.91 2.78
CA GLN A 102 -16.90 13.22 3.44
C GLN A 102 -17.98 14.08 2.77
N ASP A 103 -18.82 14.78 3.55
CA ASP A 103 -20.04 15.45 3.05
C ASP A 103 -19.83 16.42 1.88
N THR A 104 -18.72 17.17 1.87
CA THR A 104 -18.41 18.09 0.76
C THR A 104 -17.94 17.35 -0.50
N VAL A 105 -17.30 16.19 -0.35
CA VAL A 105 -16.90 15.34 -1.47
C VAL A 105 -18.11 14.60 -2.01
N TRP A 106 -18.99 14.11 -1.13
CA TRP A 106 -20.27 13.53 -1.52
C TRP A 106 -21.10 14.46 -2.39
N ARG A 107 -21.27 15.73 -2.00
CA ARG A 107 -22.03 16.71 -2.82
C ARG A 107 -21.42 16.89 -4.21
N ARG A 108 -20.09 16.95 -4.31
CA ARG A 108 -19.37 17.01 -5.60
C ARG A 108 -19.59 15.75 -6.44
N LEU A 109 -19.65 14.57 -5.81
CA LEU A 109 -19.97 13.33 -6.50
C LEU A 109 -21.43 13.32 -6.99
N ALA A 110 -22.38 13.77 -6.18
CA ALA A 110 -23.79 13.90 -6.59
C ALA A 110 -23.94 14.87 -7.78
N GLU A 111 -23.18 15.97 -7.79
CA GLU A 111 -23.08 16.89 -8.94
C GLU A 111 -22.49 16.19 -10.17
N ALA A 112 -21.39 15.44 -10.02
CA ALA A 112 -20.76 14.66 -11.10
C ALA A 112 -21.71 13.59 -11.69
N MET A 113 -22.59 13.02 -10.87
CA MET A 113 -23.64 12.09 -11.30
C MET A 113 -24.77 12.78 -12.08
N GLY A 114 -24.80 14.12 -12.13
CA GLY A 114 -25.93 14.89 -12.67
C GLY A 114 -27.17 14.81 -11.78
N ARG A 115 -27.00 14.46 -10.50
CA ARG A 115 -28.06 14.21 -9.50
C ARG A 115 -27.81 15.00 -8.22
N PRO A 116 -27.64 16.34 -8.29
CA PRO A 116 -27.24 17.17 -7.15
C PRO A 116 -28.24 17.09 -5.98
N GLU A 117 -29.50 16.76 -6.24
CA GLU A 117 -30.53 16.56 -5.21
C GLU A 117 -30.17 15.45 -4.21
N LEU A 118 -29.41 14.43 -4.64
CA LEU A 118 -28.90 13.37 -3.75
C LEU A 118 -27.91 13.92 -2.72
N GLY A 119 -27.22 15.01 -3.02
CA GLY A 119 -26.32 15.69 -2.10
C GLY A 119 -27.03 16.32 -0.89
N THR A 120 -28.35 16.54 -1.01
CA THR A 120 -29.20 17.21 0.00
C THR A 120 -30.33 16.34 0.52
N ASP A 121 -30.59 15.18 -0.09
CA ASP A 121 -31.56 14.19 0.38
C ASP A 121 -31.21 13.79 1.82
N GLU A 122 -32.19 13.80 2.73
CA GLU A 122 -31.99 13.48 4.15
C GLU A 122 -31.32 12.11 4.38
N ARG A 123 -31.52 11.16 3.45
CA ARG A 123 -30.90 9.83 3.49
C ARG A 123 -29.41 9.85 3.21
N PHE A 124 -28.92 10.86 2.46
CA PHE A 124 -27.53 10.91 2.00
C PHE A 124 -26.78 12.21 2.36
N ALA A 125 -27.44 13.22 2.92
CA ALA A 125 -26.86 14.53 3.16
C ALA A 125 -25.68 14.51 4.15
N THR A 126 -25.69 13.59 5.11
CA THR A 126 -24.64 13.47 6.14
C THR A 126 -23.97 12.11 6.09
N HIS A 127 -22.71 12.07 6.54
CA HIS A 127 -21.92 10.84 6.63
C HIS A 127 -22.66 9.72 7.37
N ASN A 128 -23.30 10.02 8.50
CA ASN A 128 -24.04 9.03 9.28
C ASN A 128 -25.25 8.50 8.50
N ALA A 129 -26.03 9.39 7.87
CA ALA A 129 -27.19 9.01 7.07
C ALA A 129 -26.79 8.11 5.89
N ARG A 130 -25.70 8.47 5.18
CA ARG A 130 -25.14 7.63 4.11
C ARG A 130 -24.69 6.25 4.61
N GLY A 131 -24.09 6.18 5.79
CA GLY A 131 -23.72 4.91 6.40
C GLY A 131 -24.93 4.00 6.65
N GLN A 132 -26.05 4.56 7.13
CA GLN A 132 -27.30 3.81 7.36
C GLN A 132 -27.97 3.35 6.05
N HIS A 133 -27.80 4.09 4.97
CA HIS A 133 -28.37 3.79 3.64
C HIS A 133 -27.30 3.35 2.63
N GLN A 134 -26.18 2.78 3.11
CA GLN A 134 -24.99 2.51 2.29
C GLN A 134 -25.30 1.62 1.09
N SER A 135 -26.05 0.53 1.26
CA SER A 135 -26.39 -0.37 0.15
C SER A 135 -27.26 0.30 -0.92
N GLU A 136 -28.17 1.18 -0.53
CA GLU A 136 -28.99 1.93 -1.48
C GLU A 136 -28.13 2.94 -2.25
N LEU A 137 -27.28 3.68 -1.53
CA LEU A 137 -26.37 4.64 -2.12
C LEU A 137 -25.39 3.97 -3.09
N ASP A 138 -24.82 2.83 -2.70
CA ASP A 138 -23.88 2.09 -3.52
C ASP A 138 -24.54 1.55 -4.79
N ALA A 139 -25.81 1.15 -4.73
CA ALA A 139 -26.58 0.75 -5.90
C ALA A 139 -26.78 1.94 -6.87
N LEU A 140 -27.16 3.11 -6.37
CA LEU A 140 -27.32 4.31 -7.19
C LEU A 140 -26.02 4.75 -7.88
N ILE A 141 -24.90 4.69 -7.15
CA ILE A 141 -23.58 5.01 -7.72
C ILE A 141 -23.21 3.94 -8.75
N GLY A 142 -23.37 2.65 -8.42
CA GLY A 142 -23.06 1.54 -9.31
C GLY A 142 -23.86 1.56 -10.63
N GLU A 143 -25.14 1.91 -10.57
CA GLU A 143 -25.98 2.09 -11.76
C GLU A 143 -25.43 3.20 -12.67
N TRP A 144 -25.00 4.32 -12.09
CA TRP A 144 -24.40 5.41 -12.85
C TRP A 144 -23.03 5.04 -13.41
N THR A 145 -22.11 4.52 -12.60
CA THR A 145 -20.75 4.19 -13.03
C THR A 145 -20.74 3.11 -14.12
N ALA A 146 -21.69 2.17 -14.09
CA ALA A 146 -21.81 1.12 -15.10
C ALA A 146 -22.13 1.67 -16.52
N THR A 147 -22.59 2.92 -16.62
CA THR A 147 -22.86 3.58 -17.92
C THR A 147 -21.62 4.20 -18.57
N LEU A 148 -20.51 4.30 -17.84
CA LEU A 148 -19.28 4.96 -18.26
C LEU A 148 -18.14 3.95 -18.32
N THR A 149 -17.19 4.15 -19.24
CA THR A 149 -15.90 3.46 -19.14
C THR A 149 -15.11 3.99 -17.94
N SER A 150 -14.16 3.20 -17.44
CA SER A 150 -13.30 3.59 -16.30
C SER A 150 -12.55 4.89 -16.58
N ALA A 151 -12.17 5.15 -17.83
CA ALA A 151 -11.49 6.38 -18.24
C ALA A 151 -12.42 7.61 -18.29
N GLU A 152 -13.65 7.47 -18.79
CA GLU A 152 -14.65 8.54 -18.79
C GLU A 152 -15.07 8.92 -17.36
N LEU A 153 -15.24 7.90 -16.51
CA LEU A 153 -15.54 8.09 -15.10
C LEU A 153 -14.40 8.82 -14.37
N GLU A 154 -13.15 8.39 -14.55
CA GLU A 154 -11.96 9.06 -14.00
C GLU A 154 -11.90 10.53 -14.41
N ALA A 155 -12.10 10.85 -15.69
CA ALA A 155 -12.10 12.21 -16.18
C ALA A 155 -13.20 13.06 -15.51
N THR A 156 -14.42 12.53 -15.42
CA THR A 156 -15.57 13.19 -14.80
C THR A 156 -15.34 13.45 -13.31
N LEU A 157 -14.83 12.46 -12.58
CA LEU A 157 -14.54 12.56 -11.15
C LEU A 157 -13.39 13.54 -10.88
N ASN A 158 -12.36 13.57 -11.72
CA ASN A 158 -11.25 14.51 -11.61
C ASN A 158 -11.70 15.96 -11.83
N GLU A 159 -12.57 16.22 -12.80
CA GLU A 159 -13.17 17.54 -13.02
C GLU A 159 -13.91 18.08 -11.78
N HIS A 160 -14.60 17.19 -11.06
CA HIS A 160 -15.33 17.51 -9.83
C HIS A 160 -14.49 17.40 -8.56
N ALA A 161 -13.18 17.12 -8.67
CA ALA A 161 -12.28 16.91 -7.55
C ALA A 161 -12.78 15.84 -6.55
N VAL A 162 -13.31 14.73 -7.08
CA VAL A 162 -13.72 13.55 -6.31
C VAL A 162 -12.58 12.52 -6.31
N PRO A 163 -12.05 12.12 -5.14
CA PRO A 163 -11.03 11.09 -5.04
C PRO A 163 -11.49 9.76 -5.66
N ASN A 164 -10.68 9.25 -6.57
CA ASN A 164 -10.96 8.04 -7.32
C ASN A 164 -9.64 7.32 -7.65
N GLY A 165 -9.72 6.10 -8.16
CA GLY A 165 -8.56 5.36 -8.59
C GLY A 165 -8.88 4.10 -9.37
N LYS A 166 -8.04 3.81 -10.37
CA LYS A 166 -8.07 2.55 -11.10
C LYS A 166 -7.61 1.39 -10.23
N ILE A 167 -8.14 0.21 -10.50
CA ILE A 167 -7.59 -1.04 -9.98
C ILE A 167 -6.40 -1.43 -10.87
N TYR A 168 -5.22 -0.90 -10.54
CA TYR A 168 -4.03 -1.06 -11.38
C TYR A 168 -3.55 -2.51 -11.49
N THR A 169 -3.32 -2.95 -12.73
CA THR A 169 -2.47 -4.09 -13.06
C THR A 169 -1.03 -3.63 -13.34
N ALA A 170 -0.07 -4.57 -13.44
CA ALA A 170 1.31 -4.22 -13.77
C ALA A 170 1.46 -3.45 -15.11
N PRO A 171 0.79 -3.85 -16.21
CA PRO A 171 0.74 -3.04 -17.43
C PRO A 171 0.23 -1.61 -17.21
N ASP A 172 -0.81 -1.44 -16.39
CA ASP A 172 -1.37 -0.11 -16.10
C ASP A 172 -0.36 0.76 -15.36
N MET A 173 0.32 0.21 -14.35
CA MET A 173 1.35 0.94 -13.59
C MET A 173 2.52 1.37 -14.47
N LEU A 174 2.92 0.53 -15.43
CA LEU A 174 3.98 0.85 -16.39
C LEU A 174 3.56 1.94 -17.39
N ALA A 175 2.28 2.00 -17.75
CA ALA A 175 1.74 2.97 -18.69
C ALA A 175 1.44 4.34 -18.04
N ASP A 176 1.14 4.36 -16.74
CA ASP A 176 0.63 5.50 -16.00
C ASP A 176 1.57 6.71 -15.92
N ALA A 177 1.00 7.91 -16.09
CA ALA A 177 1.75 9.16 -16.10
C ALA A 177 2.32 9.52 -14.72
N HIS A 178 1.63 9.21 -13.62
CA HIS A 178 2.12 9.49 -12.28
C HIS A 178 3.23 8.52 -11.86
N PHE A 179 3.12 7.22 -12.18
CA PHE A 179 4.22 6.27 -11.94
C PHE A 179 5.48 6.68 -12.71
N LYS A 180 5.34 7.09 -13.98
CA LYS A 180 6.44 7.63 -14.79
C LYS A 180 7.02 8.93 -14.23
N ALA A 181 6.19 9.92 -13.93
CA ALA A 181 6.63 11.22 -13.40
C ALA A 181 7.33 11.09 -12.04
N ARG A 182 6.96 10.07 -11.26
CA ARG A 182 7.62 9.76 -9.99
C ARG A 182 8.83 8.84 -10.14
N GLU A 183 9.13 8.33 -11.34
CA GLU A 183 10.12 7.28 -11.57
C GLU A 183 9.94 6.13 -10.56
N ALA A 184 8.68 5.76 -10.29
CA ALA A 184 8.34 4.78 -9.27
C ALA A 184 8.77 3.36 -9.66
N ILE A 185 9.08 3.15 -10.93
CA ILE A 185 9.63 1.92 -11.49
C ILE A 185 10.95 2.28 -12.18
N VAL A 186 12.03 1.57 -11.85
CA VAL A 186 13.36 1.71 -12.45
C VAL A 186 13.74 0.42 -13.17
N THR A 187 14.56 0.54 -14.20
CA THR A 187 15.08 -0.61 -14.95
C THR A 187 16.59 -0.72 -14.72
N LEU A 188 17.03 -1.87 -14.23
CA LEU A 188 18.45 -2.20 -14.08
C LEU A 188 18.81 -3.37 -15.00
N ILE A 189 20.10 -3.65 -15.18
CA ILE A 189 20.54 -4.84 -15.92
C ILE A 189 20.79 -5.98 -14.94
N HIS A 190 19.99 -7.04 -15.06
CA HIS A 190 20.20 -8.29 -14.36
C HIS A 190 21.13 -9.23 -15.17
N PRO A 191 22.18 -9.82 -14.57
CA PRO A 191 23.18 -10.61 -15.30
C PRO A 191 22.61 -11.73 -16.17
N MET A 192 21.50 -12.35 -15.74
CA MET A 192 20.84 -13.43 -16.46
C MET A 192 19.57 -13.02 -17.23
N LEU A 193 18.92 -11.93 -16.84
CA LEU A 193 17.56 -11.60 -17.31
C LEU A 193 17.55 -10.36 -18.23
N GLY A 194 18.69 -9.68 -18.38
CA GLY A 194 18.79 -8.45 -19.17
C GLY A 194 18.12 -7.28 -18.45
N GLU A 195 17.35 -6.48 -19.17
CA GLU A 195 16.58 -5.38 -18.58
C GLU A 195 15.55 -5.90 -17.56
N PHE A 196 15.65 -5.40 -16.33
CA PHE A 196 14.87 -5.86 -15.19
C PHE A 196 14.15 -4.68 -14.52
N PRO A 197 12.83 -4.53 -14.73
CA PRO A 197 12.05 -3.48 -14.09
C PRO A 197 11.71 -3.86 -12.64
N MET A 198 11.83 -2.89 -11.73
CA MET A 198 11.47 -3.05 -10.31
C MET A 198 11.03 -1.73 -9.67
N GLN A 199 10.41 -1.83 -8.49
CA GLN A 199 10.00 -0.65 -7.73
C GLN A 199 11.23 0.17 -7.29
N ASN A 200 11.12 1.49 -7.40
CA ASN A 200 12.15 2.43 -6.93
C ASN A 200 12.01 2.72 -5.42
N VAL A 201 13.02 3.39 -4.85
CA VAL A 201 13.06 3.76 -3.44
C VAL A 201 11.96 4.77 -3.10
N VAL A 202 11.27 4.53 -1.98
CA VAL A 202 10.28 5.45 -1.40
C VAL A 202 10.55 5.65 0.10
N PRO A 203 10.33 6.88 0.63
CA PRO A 203 9.96 8.10 -0.08
C PRO A 203 11.11 8.70 -0.90
N LYS A 204 10.78 9.58 -1.85
CA LYS A 204 11.79 10.44 -2.51
C LYS A 204 12.11 11.62 -1.60
N LEU A 205 13.40 11.81 -1.31
CA LEU A 205 13.91 12.93 -0.52
C LEU A 205 14.54 13.96 -1.46
N SER A 206 14.29 15.24 -1.22
CA SER A 206 14.78 16.33 -2.09
C SER A 206 16.30 16.45 -2.09
N ASP A 207 16.91 16.28 -0.93
CA ASP A 207 18.33 16.61 -0.72
C ASP A 207 19.21 15.36 -0.71
N THR A 208 18.65 14.20 -0.32
CA THR A 208 19.35 12.91 -0.21
C THR A 208 18.50 11.78 -0.80
N PRO A 209 18.20 11.82 -2.11
CA PRO A 209 17.36 10.79 -2.73
C PRO A 209 18.01 9.40 -2.61
N GLY A 210 17.20 8.39 -2.30
CA GLY A 210 17.66 7.00 -2.33
C GLY A 210 17.79 6.49 -3.77
N GLU A 211 18.62 5.47 -3.96
CA GLU A 211 18.85 4.83 -5.26
C GLU A 211 18.90 3.30 -5.15
N VAL A 212 18.48 2.63 -6.21
CA VAL A 212 18.69 1.18 -6.40
C VAL A 212 19.98 1.01 -7.20
N ARG A 213 21.04 0.51 -6.57
CA ARG A 213 22.37 0.39 -7.19
C ARG A 213 22.58 -0.88 -8.00
N TRP A 214 21.89 -1.96 -7.62
CA TRP A 214 22.02 -3.28 -8.24
C TRP A 214 20.76 -4.13 -8.01
N VAL A 215 20.62 -5.21 -8.77
CA VAL A 215 19.50 -6.17 -8.68
C VAL A 215 19.72 -7.29 -7.65
N GLY A 216 20.96 -7.49 -7.23
CA GLY A 216 21.39 -8.54 -6.31
C GLY A 216 22.82 -8.92 -6.62
N PRO A 217 23.75 -9.01 -5.64
CA PRO A 217 25.03 -9.66 -5.89
C PRO A 217 24.83 -11.16 -6.08
N ALA A 218 25.76 -11.80 -6.79
CA ALA A 218 25.88 -13.24 -6.76
C ALA A 218 26.25 -13.73 -5.34
N LEU A 219 25.96 -15.00 -5.06
CA LEU A 219 26.35 -15.63 -3.81
C LEU A 219 27.87 -15.54 -3.62
N GLY A 220 28.30 -14.86 -2.55
CA GLY A 220 29.71 -14.71 -2.20
C GLY A 220 30.48 -13.63 -2.96
N GLU A 221 29.82 -12.82 -3.80
CA GLU A 221 30.47 -11.80 -4.65
C GLU A 221 31.35 -10.84 -3.85
N HIS A 222 30.89 -10.38 -2.69
CA HIS A 222 31.60 -9.43 -1.83
C HIS A 222 32.42 -10.09 -0.70
N THR A 223 32.58 -11.43 -0.69
CA THR A 223 33.27 -12.13 0.42
C THR A 223 34.71 -11.64 0.58
N ASP A 224 35.50 -11.61 -0.50
CA ASP A 224 36.89 -11.18 -0.43
C ASP A 224 37.01 -9.69 -0.13
N GLU A 225 36.12 -8.86 -0.69
CA GLU A 225 36.06 -7.42 -0.45
C GLU A 225 35.87 -7.13 1.03
N VAL A 226 34.81 -7.69 1.64
CA VAL A 226 34.50 -7.48 3.07
C VAL A 226 35.64 -7.98 3.96
N LEU A 227 36.16 -9.19 3.70
CA LEU A 227 37.21 -9.77 4.54
C LEU A 227 38.52 -8.98 4.44
N ARG A 228 38.90 -8.51 3.25
CA ARG A 228 40.13 -7.73 3.08
C ARG A 228 39.99 -6.30 3.55
N GLU A 229 38.95 -5.60 3.09
CA GLU A 229 38.85 -4.15 3.22
C GLU A 229 38.22 -3.71 4.54
N LEU A 230 37.32 -4.52 5.11
CA LEU A 230 36.65 -4.18 6.38
C LEU A 230 37.23 -4.93 7.59
N LEU A 231 37.79 -6.13 7.39
CA LEU A 231 38.33 -6.97 8.48
C LEU A 231 39.85 -7.18 8.41
N ASP A 232 40.55 -6.49 7.50
CA ASP A 232 42.00 -6.51 7.33
C ASP A 232 42.60 -7.93 7.19
N LYS A 233 41.87 -8.85 6.54
CA LYS A 233 42.36 -10.22 6.30
C LYS A 233 43.37 -10.29 5.16
N THR A 234 44.45 -11.04 5.41
CA THR A 234 45.49 -11.28 4.41
C THR A 234 45.05 -12.35 3.40
N SER A 235 45.76 -12.44 2.28
CA SER A 235 45.55 -13.52 1.30
C SER A 235 45.76 -14.92 1.90
N GLU A 236 46.65 -15.04 2.89
CA GLU A 236 46.90 -16.29 3.60
C GLU A 236 45.70 -16.67 4.50
N ASP A 237 45.14 -15.69 5.23
CA ASP A 237 43.92 -15.90 6.02
C ASP A 237 42.77 -16.40 5.14
N LEU A 238 42.57 -15.77 3.98
CA LEU A 238 41.51 -16.15 3.04
C LEU A 238 41.71 -17.58 2.50
N ALA A 239 42.93 -17.95 2.14
CA ALA A 239 43.24 -19.29 1.67
C ALA A 239 42.97 -20.35 2.76
N ALA A 240 43.31 -20.04 4.01
CA ALA A 240 43.02 -20.88 5.16
C ALA A 240 41.51 -21.04 5.39
N LEU A 241 40.73 -19.95 5.34
CA LEU A 241 39.27 -19.98 5.48
C LEU A 241 38.59 -20.82 4.40
N ARG A 242 39.04 -20.70 3.14
CA ARG A 242 38.53 -21.51 2.02
C ARG A 242 38.87 -22.98 2.18
N THR A 243 40.11 -23.29 2.57
CA THR A 243 40.55 -24.67 2.80
C THR A 243 39.77 -25.31 3.95
N ALA A 244 39.37 -24.53 4.94
CA ALA A 244 38.51 -24.96 6.05
C ALA A 244 37.01 -25.05 5.69
N GLY A 245 36.59 -24.61 4.49
CA GLY A 245 35.18 -24.59 4.07
C GLY A 245 34.31 -23.60 4.84
N ILE A 246 34.92 -22.56 5.44
CA ILE A 246 34.21 -21.50 6.16
C ILE A 246 33.64 -20.47 5.18
N ILE A 247 34.36 -20.21 4.09
CA ILE A 247 33.96 -19.37 2.95
C ILE A 247 34.15 -20.13 1.63
#